data_AF-A0A645G4S5-F1
#
_entry.id   AF-A0A645G4S5-F1
#
_cell.length_a   1.000
_cell.length_b   1.000
_cell.length_c   1.000
_cell.angle_alpha   90.00
_cell.angle_beta   90.00
_cell.angle_gamma   90.00
#
_symmetry.space_group_name_H-M   'P 1'
#
loop_
_entity.id
_entity.type
_entity.pdbx_description
1 polymer ?
#
loop_
_entity_poly.entity_id
_entity_poly.type
_entity_poly.pdbx_seq_one_letter_code
_entity_poly.pdbx_strand_id
1 'polypeptide(L)'
;MGDGGFWHNGLTSGIANAVFNQSDNLTIVVDNSYTSATGGQDILSSAAQNPTRSTNHAIEKAVRGVGVNWVKTVCRTYDLKAMVGTLREALTTKEQGPKVLVAQSECMLNKQRRIKPQQRATVARGERVVRERFGVDSDTCTGDHSCIRLSGCPSLSIKPNPDPLRTDPVATVIDSCVGCGLCGEVSHAAVLCPSFYRAQIVSNPTRWDRLRQCLRSAVIGWLQSRDQRRLERHAF
;
A
#
# COMPACT_ATOMS: atom_id res chain seq x y z
N MET A 1 -14.88 7.98 6.14
CA MET A 1 -14.75 8.35 7.57
C MET A 1 -13.49 7.68 8.13
N GLY A 2 -12.70 8.33 9.00
CA GLY A 2 -11.62 7.64 9.73
C GLY A 2 -12.12 7.02 11.04
N ASP A 3 -11.45 5.98 11.53
CA ASP A 3 -11.67 5.35 12.85
C ASP A 3 -11.78 6.35 14.02
N GLY A 4 -10.89 7.32 14.11
CA GLY A 4 -10.95 8.35 15.15
C GLY A 4 -12.25 9.15 15.09
N GLY A 5 -12.68 9.55 13.89
CA GLY A 5 -13.96 10.24 13.68
C GLY A 5 -15.17 9.34 13.97
N PHE A 6 -15.06 8.05 13.63
CA PHE A 6 -16.08 7.04 13.92
C PHE A 6 -16.31 6.89 15.43
N TRP A 7 -15.24 6.70 16.21
CA TRP A 7 -15.35 6.55 17.66
C TRP A 7 -15.67 7.85 18.40
N HIS A 8 -15.25 9.00 17.86
CA HIS A 8 -15.52 10.29 18.50
C HIS A 8 -17.01 10.65 18.45
N ASN A 9 -17.66 10.52 17.28
CA ASN A 9 -19.09 10.81 17.12
C ASN A 9 -19.75 10.06 15.95
N GLY A 10 -18.98 9.49 15.01
CA GLY A 10 -19.51 8.93 13.78
C GLY A 10 -20.40 7.69 13.96
N LEU A 11 -20.23 6.93 15.04
CA LEU A 11 -21.12 5.82 15.38
C LEU A 11 -22.57 6.30 15.61
N THR A 12 -22.74 7.35 16.42
CA THR A 12 -24.07 7.85 16.79
C THR A 12 -24.65 8.80 15.74
N SER A 13 -23.89 9.81 15.32
CA SER A 13 -24.40 10.84 14.40
C SER A 13 -24.42 10.40 12.94
N GLY A 14 -23.56 9.45 12.57
CA GLY A 14 -23.45 8.92 11.22
C GLY A 14 -24.20 7.60 11.06
N ILE A 15 -23.66 6.53 11.65
CA ILE A 15 -24.17 5.17 11.42
C ILE A 15 -25.55 4.94 12.03
N ALA A 16 -25.73 5.25 13.32
CA ALA A 16 -27.02 5.04 13.99
C ALA A 16 -28.14 5.88 13.35
N ASN A 17 -27.82 7.11 12.96
CA ASN A 17 -28.76 7.98 12.25
C ASN A 17 -29.14 7.43 10.86
N ALA A 18 -28.17 6.86 10.13
CA ALA A 18 -28.44 6.21 8.85
C ALA A 18 -29.31 4.95 9.00
N VAL A 19 -29.11 4.18 10.08
CA VAL A 19 -29.97 3.04 10.43
C VAL A 19 -31.38 3.51 10.77
N PHE A 20 -31.51 4.53 11.63
CA PHE A 20 -32.79 5.09 12.05
C PHE A 20 -33.62 5.59 10.86
N ASN A 21 -32.99 6.31 9.92
CA ASN A 21 -33.66 6.82 8.73
C ASN A 21 -33.70 5.82 7.56
N GLN A 22 -33.27 4.58 7.76
CA GLN A 22 -33.21 3.55 6.71
C GLN A 22 -32.49 4.02 5.44
N SER A 23 -31.45 4.83 5.60
CA SER A 23 -30.73 5.43 4.47
C SER A 23 -29.95 4.39 3.70
N ASP A 24 -30.15 4.32 2.39
CA ASP A 24 -29.39 3.43 1.50
C ASP A 24 -28.10 4.11 1.04
N ASN A 25 -27.11 4.12 1.93
CA ASN A 25 -25.79 4.68 1.66
C ASN A 25 -24.68 3.66 1.93
N LEU A 26 -23.52 3.87 1.30
CA LEU A 26 -22.30 3.16 1.61
C LEU A 26 -21.38 4.06 2.41
N THR A 27 -21.13 3.71 3.67
CA THR A 27 -20.13 4.36 4.50
C THR A 27 -18.85 3.54 4.54
N ILE A 28 -17.75 4.15 4.09
CA ILE A 28 -16.42 3.55 4.18
C ILE A 28 -15.72 4.09 5.42
N VAL A 29 -15.36 3.21 6.34
CA VAL A 29 -14.60 3.53 7.55
C VAL A 29 -13.17 3.05 7.38
N VAL A 30 -12.22 3.99 7.36
CA VAL A 30 -10.79 3.71 7.28
C VAL A 30 -10.27 3.50 8.69
N ASP A 31 -10.08 2.23 9.06
CA ASP A 31 -9.55 1.81 10.36
C ASP A 31 -8.05 1.59 10.27
N ASN A 32 -7.29 2.58 10.71
CA ASN A 32 -5.83 2.51 10.72
C ASN A 32 -5.25 2.25 12.10
N SER A 33 -6.12 1.96 13.07
CA SER A 33 -5.84 1.62 14.47
C SER A 33 -5.26 2.77 15.29
N TYR A 34 -5.32 4.01 14.80
CA TYR A 34 -4.74 5.19 15.46
C TYR A 34 -5.43 6.48 15.01
N THR A 35 -5.37 7.54 15.82
CA THR A 35 -5.65 8.90 15.34
C THR A 35 -4.48 9.45 14.52
N SER A 36 -4.34 8.94 13.30
CA SER A 36 -3.18 9.22 12.43
C SER A 36 -2.97 10.72 12.16
N ALA A 37 -4.03 11.50 12.01
CA ALA A 37 -3.95 12.94 11.71
C ALA A 37 -3.39 13.78 12.86
N THR A 38 -3.56 13.35 14.12
CA THR A 38 -3.24 14.16 15.31
C THR A 38 -2.04 13.63 16.11
N GLY A 39 -1.30 12.67 15.57
CA GLY A 39 -0.05 12.18 16.19
C GLY A 39 -0.08 10.72 16.65
N GLY A 40 -1.14 9.97 16.37
CA GLY A 40 -1.19 8.52 16.59
C GLY A 40 -1.54 8.12 18.02
N GLN A 41 -2.48 8.83 18.64
CA GLN A 41 -3.03 8.45 19.94
C GLN A 41 -3.89 7.17 19.84
N ASP A 42 -3.98 6.45 20.96
CA ASP A 42 -4.85 5.29 21.08
C ASP A 42 -6.33 5.70 21.08
N ILE A 43 -7.14 4.93 20.37
CA ILE A 43 -8.60 4.97 20.28
C ILE A 43 -9.17 3.56 20.51
N LEU A 44 -10.50 3.42 20.53
CA LEU A 44 -11.16 2.16 20.81
C LEU A 44 -10.71 1.01 19.88
N SER A 45 -10.54 1.28 18.58
CA SER A 45 -10.03 0.29 17.61
C SER A 45 -8.50 0.17 17.54
N SER A 46 -7.76 0.82 18.44
CA SER A 46 -6.30 0.67 18.46
C SER A 46 -5.87 -0.73 18.83
N ALA A 47 -4.84 -1.23 18.15
CA ALA A 47 -4.25 -2.54 18.39
C ALA A 47 -3.22 -2.53 19.55
N ALA A 48 -2.87 -1.35 20.06
CA ALA A 48 -1.94 -1.22 21.17
C ALA A 48 -2.54 -1.81 22.46
N GLN A 49 -1.73 -2.59 23.19
CA GLN A 49 -2.08 -2.99 24.54
C GLN A 49 -1.86 -1.80 25.47
N ASN A 50 -2.91 -1.41 26.19
CA ASN A 50 -2.87 -0.27 27.09
C ASN A 50 -3.33 -0.71 28.49
N PRO A 51 -2.51 -0.51 29.54
CA PRO A 51 -2.82 -1.01 30.88
C PRO A 51 -4.01 -0.28 31.54
N THR A 52 -4.35 0.92 31.07
CA THR A 52 -5.40 1.76 31.67
C THR A 52 -6.59 2.00 30.74
N ARG A 53 -6.57 1.44 29.52
CA ARG A 53 -7.63 1.68 28.51
C ARG A 53 -8.11 0.38 27.89
N SER A 54 -9.40 0.36 27.56
CA SER A 54 -9.99 -0.72 26.77
C SER A 54 -9.82 -0.44 25.28
N THR A 55 -8.94 -1.19 24.62
CA THR A 55 -8.63 -1.10 23.19
C THR A 55 -9.07 -2.38 22.47
N ASN A 56 -8.78 -2.52 21.17
CA ASN A 56 -9.17 -3.67 20.33
C ASN A 56 -10.69 -3.85 20.12
N HIS A 57 -11.45 -2.76 20.18
CA HIS A 57 -12.87 -2.77 19.82
C HIS A 57 -13.02 -2.73 18.30
N ALA A 58 -13.55 -3.80 17.73
CA ALA A 58 -13.78 -3.88 16.29
C ALA A 58 -14.96 -3.00 15.87
N ILE A 59 -14.73 -2.13 14.88
CA ILE A 59 -15.76 -1.25 14.29
C ILE A 59 -16.94 -2.07 13.76
N GLU A 60 -16.66 -3.22 13.11
CA GLU A 60 -17.68 -4.14 12.62
C GLU A 60 -18.69 -4.54 13.72
N LYS A 61 -18.21 -4.88 14.92
CA LYS A 61 -19.09 -5.28 16.03
C LYS A 61 -19.97 -4.13 16.49
N ALA A 62 -19.40 -2.92 16.58
CA ALA A 62 -20.15 -1.73 16.98
C ALA A 62 -21.26 -1.39 15.98
N VAL A 63 -20.98 -1.40 14.68
CA VAL A 63 -21.99 -1.06 13.66
C VAL A 63 -23.08 -2.14 13.55
N ARG A 64 -22.73 -3.43 13.71
CA ARG A 64 -23.72 -4.51 13.79
C ARG A 64 -24.62 -4.36 15.01
N GLY A 65 -24.06 -3.98 16.15
CA GLY A 65 -24.82 -3.74 17.38
C GLY A 65 -25.84 -2.60 17.26
N VAL A 66 -25.62 -1.66 16.34
CA VAL A 66 -26.53 -0.54 16.05
C VAL A 66 -27.60 -0.89 15.00
N GLY A 67 -27.50 -2.06 14.35
CA GLY A 67 -28.51 -2.55 13.39
C GLY A 67 -28.11 -2.48 11.92
N VAL A 68 -26.81 -2.32 11.61
CA VAL A 68 -26.32 -2.44 10.23
C VAL A 68 -26.23 -3.92 9.84
N ASN A 69 -26.97 -4.31 8.79
CA ASN A 69 -26.99 -5.69 8.29
C ASN A 69 -25.78 -5.99 7.38
N TRP A 70 -25.59 -5.13 6.36
CA TRP A 70 -24.46 -5.25 5.44
C TRP A 70 -23.21 -4.60 6.03
N VAL A 71 -22.30 -5.45 6.50
CA VAL A 71 -20.99 -5.01 6.99
C VAL A 71 -19.92 -5.95 6.44
N LYS A 72 -18.87 -5.37 5.86
CA LYS A 72 -17.69 -6.09 5.38
C LYS A 72 -16.43 -5.44 5.92
N THR A 73 -15.46 -6.27 6.28
CA THR A 73 -14.14 -5.82 6.74
C THR A 73 -13.07 -6.32 5.79
N VAL A 74 -12.24 -5.41 5.28
CA VAL A 74 -11.07 -5.75 4.45
C VAL A 74 -9.80 -5.45 5.25
N CYS A 75 -9.14 -6.50 5.73
CA CYS A 75 -7.98 -6.40 6.63
C CYS A 75 -6.65 -6.04 5.93
N ARG A 76 -6.62 -6.05 4.59
CA ARG A 76 -5.48 -5.61 3.77
C ARG A 76 -5.97 -4.63 2.73
N THR A 77 -5.98 -3.34 3.05
CA THR A 77 -6.49 -2.28 2.16
C THR A 77 -5.60 -2.06 0.93
N TYR A 78 -4.35 -2.52 0.99
CA TYR A 78 -3.44 -2.53 -0.16
C TYR A 78 -3.79 -3.60 -1.22
N ASP A 79 -4.72 -4.52 -0.91
CA ASP A 79 -5.28 -5.44 -1.91
C ASP A 79 -6.40 -4.72 -2.70
N LEU A 80 -6.01 -4.11 -3.82
CA LEU A 80 -6.94 -3.35 -4.65
C LEU A 80 -8.05 -4.22 -5.24
N LYS A 81 -7.75 -5.47 -5.57
CA LYS A 81 -8.75 -6.39 -6.13
C LYS A 81 -9.84 -6.66 -5.10
N ALA A 82 -9.46 -6.94 -3.86
CA ALA A 82 -10.41 -7.13 -2.76
C ALA A 82 -11.21 -5.85 -2.47
N MET A 83 -10.54 -4.69 -2.41
CA MET A 83 -11.21 -3.41 -2.15
C MET A 83 -12.22 -3.06 -3.25
N VAL A 84 -11.83 -3.11 -4.53
CA VAL A 84 -12.71 -2.82 -5.67
C VAL A 84 -13.84 -3.83 -5.77
N GLY A 85 -13.55 -5.13 -5.55
CA GLY A 85 -14.56 -6.18 -5.52
C GLY A 85 -15.62 -5.93 -4.45
N THR A 86 -15.19 -5.59 -3.23
CA THR A 86 -16.08 -5.35 -2.10
C THR A 86 -16.90 -4.07 -2.30
N LEU A 87 -16.30 -3.01 -2.86
CA LEU A 87 -17.02 -1.79 -3.22
C LEU A 87 -18.08 -2.05 -4.29
N ARG A 88 -17.74 -2.85 -5.32
CA ARG A 88 -18.70 -3.24 -6.36
C ARG A 88 -19.84 -4.06 -5.75
N GLU A 89 -19.55 -5.03 -4.89
CA GLU A 89 -20.57 -5.80 -4.16
C GLU A 89 -21.50 -4.86 -3.38
N ALA A 90 -20.94 -3.93 -2.60
CA ALA A 90 -21.70 -2.97 -1.80
C ALA A 90 -22.64 -2.09 -2.64
N LEU A 91 -22.20 -1.65 -3.82
CA LEU A 91 -22.94 -0.74 -4.68
C LEU A 91 -23.94 -1.44 -5.61
N THR A 92 -23.81 -2.76 -5.81
CA THR A 92 -24.64 -3.53 -6.74
C THR A 92 -25.54 -4.56 -6.05
N THR A 93 -25.35 -4.78 -4.75
CA THR A 93 -26.23 -5.64 -3.97
C THR A 93 -27.66 -5.10 -3.95
N LYS A 94 -28.63 -6.02 -3.87
CA LYS A 94 -30.05 -5.71 -3.70
C LYS A 94 -30.44 -5.46 -2.24
N GLU A 95 -29.52 -5.71 -1.30
CA GLU A 95 -29.75 -5.47 0.12
C GLU A 95 -29.93 -3.96 0.37
N GLN A 96 -31.07 -3.59 0.95
CA GLN A 96 -31.41 -2.20 1.25
C GLN A 96 -30.87 -1.77 2.62
N GLY A 97 -30.83 -0.46 2.84
CA GLY A 97 -30.38 0.15 4.08
C GLY A 97 -28.87 0.43 4.09
N PRO A 98 -28.37 0.96 5.22
CA PRO A 98 -27.01 1.45 5.31
C PRO A 98 -26.02 0.31 5.22
N LYS A 99 -24.94 0.55 4.47
CA LYS A 99 -23.87 -0.40 4.20
C LYS A 99 -22.59 0.15 4.80
N VAL A 100 -21.84 -0.69 5.51
CA VAL A 100 -20.56 -0.28 6.09
C VAL A 100 -19.42 -1.16 5.58
N LEU A 101 -18.45 -0.53 4.94
CA LEU A 101 -17.17 -1.14 4.59
C LEU A 101 -16.09 -0.66 5.55
N VAL A 102 -15.55 -1.57 6.35
CA VAL A 102 -14.41 -1.29 7.23
C VAL A 102 -13.12 -1.62 6.46
N ALA A 103 -12.42 -0.60 6.01
CA ALA A 103 -11.12 -0.70 5.36
C ALA A 103 -10.03 -0.68 6.44
N GLN A 104 -9.66 -1.86 6.94
CA GLN A 104 -8.81 -2.02 8.10
C GLN A 104 -7.36 -2.30 7.70
N SER A 105 -6.44 -1.39 7.99
CA SER A 105 -5.00 -1.60 7.83
C SER A 105 -4.21 -0.61 8.62
N GLU A 106 -3.23 -1.10 9.37
CA GLU A 106 -2.37 -0.27 10.21
C GLU A 106 -1.77 0.92 9.44
N CYS A 107 -1.81 2.10 10.06
CA CYS A 107 -1.14 3.28 9.55
C CYS A 107 0.34 3.01 9.25
N MET A 108 0.73 3.20 7.99
CA MET A 108 2.09 2.90 7.53
C MET A 108 3.16 3.73 8.28
N LEU A 109 2.83 4.96 8.70
CA LEU A 109 3.77 5.78 9.49
C LEU A 109 4.03 5.17 10.86
N ASN A 110 2.99 4.75 11.59
CA ASN A 110 3.14 4.10 12.89
C ASN A 110 3.80 2.72 12.77
N LYS A 111 3.43 1.95 11.74
CA LYS A 111 4.08 0.68 11.41
C LYS A 111 5.59 0.87 11.21
N GLN A 112 6.00 1.89 10.44
CA GLN A 112 7.41 2.19 10.20
C GLN A 112 8.13 2.69 11.46
N ARG A 113 7.47 3.47 12.32
CA ARG A 113 8.03 3.88 13.63
C ARG A 113 8.35 2.67 14.51
N ARG A 114 7.51 1.63 14.49
CA ARG A 114 7.75 0.37 15.23
C ARG A 114 8.81 -0.52 14.57
N ILE A 115 8.70 -0.75 13.26
CA ILE A 115 9.51 -1.75 12.56
C ILE A 115 10.93 -1.25 12.25
N LYS A 116 11.13 0.05 11.94
CA LYS A 116 12.47 0.56 11.58
C LYS A 116 13.51 0.36 12.68
N PRO A 117 13.25 0.68 13.97
CA PRO A 117 14.20 0.42 15.05
C PRO A 117 14.50 -1.08 15.24
N GLN A 118 13.48 -1.93 15.18
CA GLN A 118 13.62 -3.39 15.30
C GLN A 118 14.50 -3.95 14.18
N GLN A 119 14.27 -3.52 12.94
CA GLN A 119 15.11 -3.91 11.81
C GLN A 119 16.54 -3.38 11.95
N ARG A 120 16.74 -2.15 12.43
CA ARG A 120 18.09 -1.61 12.68
C ARG A 120 18.84 -2.44 13.73
N ALA A 121 18.19 -2.80 14.83
CA ALA A 121 18.77 -3.67 15.85
C ALA A 121 19.12 -5.06 15.29
N THR A 122 18.22 -5.63 14.48
CA THR A 122 18.42 -6.92 13.80
C THR A 122 19.64 -6.87 12.86
N VAL A 123 19.76 -5.82 12.04
CA VAL A 123 20.93 -5.61 11.18
C VAL A 123 22.22 -5.46 12.01
N ALA A 124 22.18 -4.72 13.12
CA ALA A 124 23.32 -4.54 14.01
C ALA A 124 23.78 -5.85 14.68
N ARG A 125 22.87 -6.81 14.90
CA ARG A 125 23.20 -8.17 15.38
C ARG A 125 23.79 -9.09 14.29
N GLY A 126 23.98 -8.61 13.07
CA GLY A 126 24.48 -9.42 11.96
C GLY A 126 23.43 -10.34 11.33
N GLU A 127 22.15 -10.21 11.73
CA GLU A 127 21.07 -11.04 11.21
C GLU A 127 20.61 -10.54 9.83
N ARG A 128 20.18 -11.48 8.97
CA ARG A 128 19.73 -11.20 7.61
C ARG A 128 18.39 -10.45 7.63
N VAL A 129 18.34 -9.27 7.01
CA VAL A 129 17.11 -8.48 6.87
C VAL A 129 16.84 -8.21 5.41
N VAL A 130 15.60 -8.43 4.97
CA VAL A 130 15.14 -8.11 3.61
C VAL A 130 14.19 -6.94 3.67
N ARG A 131 14.44 -5.92 2.85
CA ARG A 131 13.54 -4.79 2.63
C ARG A 131 13.10 -4.77 1.19
N GLU A 132 11.79 -4.65 0.98
CA GLU A 132 11.24 -4.48 -0.36
C GLU A 132 11.27 -3.00 -0.73
N ARG A 133 11.66 -2.73 -1.98
CA ARG A 133 11.61 -1.40 -2.58
C ARG A 133 11.04 -1.53 -3.98
N PHE A 134 10.27 -0.53 -4.39
CA PHE A 134 9.74 -0.45 -5.74
C PHE A 134 10.58 0.53 -6.55
N GLY A 135 10.68 0.27 -7.84
CA GLY A 135 11.33 1.14 -8.80
C GLY A 135 10.54 1.22 -10.10
N VAL A 136 10.91 2.19 -10.91
CA VAL A 136 10.37 2.41 -12.25
C VAL A 136 11.54 2.34 -13.21
N ASP A 137 11.44 1.45 -14.20
CA ASP A 137 12.39 1.36 -15.30
C ASP A 137 12.17 2.53 -16.26
N SER A 138 13.19 3.37 -16.44
CA SER A 138 13.13 4.55 -17.32
C SER A 138 12.97 4.17 -18.78
N ASP A 139 13.51 3.03 -19.19
CA ASP A 139 13.55 2.63 -20.60
C ASP A 139 12.15 2.19 -21.06
N THR A 140 11.42 1.55 -20.14
CA THR A 140 10.04 1.10 -20.35
C THR A 140 8.99 2.17 -19.99
N CYS A 141 9.33 3.17 -19.18
CA CYS A 141 8.39 4.19 -18.73
C CYS A 141 7.93 5.06 -19.92
N THR A 142 6.62 5.20 -20.09
CA THR A 142 6.01 6.01 -21.16
C THR A 142 6.01 7.51 -20.84
N GLY A 143 6.07 7.89 -19.56
CA GLY A 143 5.98 9.29 -19.12
C GLY A 143 4.56 9.81 -18.87
N ASP A 144 3.56 8.93 -18.80
CA ASP A 144 2.14 9.31 -18.60
C ASP A 144 1.79 9.73 -17.15
N HIS A 145 2.68 9.39 -16.21
CA HIS A 145 2.56 9.64 -14.77
C HIS A 145 1.26 9.14 -14.12
N SER A 146 0.54 8.21 -14.76
CA SER A 146 -0.69 7.63 -14.22
C SER A 146 -0.47 6.97 -12.86
N CYS A 147 0.71 6.37 -12.67
CA CYS A 147 1.10 5.77 -11.40
C CYS A 147 1.17 6.77 -10.24
N ILE A 148 1.58 8.02 -10.50
CA ILE A 148 1.62 9.09 -9.49
C ILE A 148 0.20 9.50 -9.15
N ARG A 149 -0.59 9.82 -10.18
CA ARG A 149 -1.96 10.32 -10.05
C ARG A 149 -2.88 9.32 -9.33
N LEU A 150 -2.78 8.04 -9.66
CA LEU A 150 -3.68 7.01 -9.13
C LEU A 150 -3.24 6.46 -7.77
N SER A 151 -1.93 6.34 -7.51
CA SER A 151 -1.47 5.85 -6.22
C SER A 151 -1.41 6.93 -5.14
N GLY A 152 -1.23 8.21 -5.53
CA GLY A 152 -1.00 9.31 -4.60
C GLY A 152 0.25 9.10 -3.72
N CYS A 153 1.21 8.28 -4.16
CA CYS A 153 2.36 7.92 -3.35
C CYS A 153 3.29 9.14 -3.19
N PRO A 154 3.59 9.58 -1.95
CA PRO A 154 4.51 10.71 -1.73
C PRO A 154 5.97 10.38 -2.06
N SER A 155 6.28 9.10 -2.30
CA SER A 155 7.61 8.63 -2.69
C SER A 155 7.75 8.37 -4.19
N LEU A 156 6.70 8.63 -4.98
CA LEU A 156 6.81 8.68 -6.44
C LEU A 156 6.98 10.13 -6.88
N SER A 157 8.02 10.39 -7.66
CA SER A 157 8.35 11.69 -8.22
C SER A 157 8.70 11.55 -9.70
N ILE A 158 9.10 12.64 -10.33
CA ILE A 158 9.59 12.68 -11.71
C ILE A 158 11.08 12.99 -11.74
N LYS A 159 11.79 12.47 -12.74
CA LYS A 159 13.18 12.82 -13.06
C LYS A 159 13.31 13.06 -14.58
N PRO A 160 14.33 13.80 -15.04
CA PRO A 160 14.62 13.91 -16.46
C PRO A 160 14.74 12.54 -17.13
N ASN A 161 14.30 12.45 -18.38
CA ASN A 161 14.48 11.23 -19.17
C ASN A 161 15.98 11.03 -19.45
N PRO A 162 16.55 9.83 -19.21
CA PRO A 162 17.92 9.55 -19.59
C PRO A 162 18.12 9.53 -21.12
N ASP A 163 17.07 9.31 -21.90
CA ASP A 163 17.11 9.36 -23.36
C ASP A 163 16.98 10.83 -23.83
N PRO A 164 18.03 11.41 -24.47
CA PRO A 164 18.00 12.79 -24.94
C PRO A 164 16.97 13.04 -26.05
N LEU A 165 16.48 11.99 -26.71
CA LEU A 165 15.45 12.10 -27.74
C LEU A 165 14.03 12.18 -27.15
N ARG A 166 13.87 11.91 -25.85
CA ARG A 166 12.57 11.92 -25.17
C ARG A 166 12.47 13.11 -24.23
N THR A 167 11.52 14.00 -24.51
CA THR A 167 11.28 15.21 -23.72
C THR A 167 10.50 14.95 -22.44
N ASP A 168 9.64 13.93 -22.44
CA ASP A 168 8.78 13.64 -21.29
C ASP A 168 9.58 13.04 -20.14
N PRO A 169 9.46 13.60 -18.91
CA PRO A 169 10.17 13.08 -17.75
C PRO A 169 9.61 11.70 -17.35
N VAL A 170 10.45 10.89 -16.73
CA VAL A 170 10.10 9.55 -16.29
C VAL A 170 9.78 9.54 -14.80
N ALA A 171 8.87 8.65 -14.39
CA ALA A 171 8.59 8.46 -12.98
C ALA A 171 9.80 7.82 -12.27
N THR A 172 9.98 8.14 -11.00
CA THR A 172 11.07 7.62 -10.16
C THR A 172 10.60 7.43 -8.72
N VAL A 173 11.16 6.44 -8.04
CA VAL A 173 10.87 6.15 -6.63
C VAL A 173 12.01 6.66 -5.75
N ILE A 174 11.74 7.70 -4.96
CA ILE A 174 12.73 8.32 -4.06
C ILE A 174 12.95 7.50 -2.77
N ASP A 175 14.00 7.82 -2.02
CA ASP A 175 14.45 7.05 -0.84
C ASP A 175 13.47 7.06 0.34
N SER A 176 12.47 7.94 0.34
CA SER A 176 11.40 7.93 1.33
C SER A 176 10.45 6.73 1.19
N CYS A 177 10.59 5.93 0.11
CA CYS A 177 9.77 4.75 -0.14
C CYS A 177 9.89 3.73 0.98
N VAL A 178 8.74 3.38 1.56
CA VAL A 178 8.61 2.41 2.66
C VAL A 178 8.23 1.01 2.19
N GLY A 179 8.13 0.80 0.87
CA GLY A 179 7.82 -0.50 0.28
C GLY A 179 6.39 -1.00 0.54
N CYS A 180 5.38 -0.12 0.57
CA CYS A 180 4.00 -0.52 0.87
C CYS A 180 3.34 -1.39 -0.22
N GLY A 181 3.84 -1.34 -1.46
CA GLY A 181 3.33 -2.12 -2.59
C GLY A 181 2.15 -1.51 -3.33
N LEU A 182 1.50 -0.47 -2.80
CA LEU A 182 0.31 0.12 -3.42
C LEU A 182 0.54 0.59 -4.86
N CYS A 183 1.65 1.27 -5.13
CA CYS A 183 1.95 1.77 -6.48
C CYS A 183 2.14 0.63 -7.50
N GLY A 184 2.70 -0.50 -7.08
CA GLY A 184 2.82 -1.69 -7.91
C GLY A 184 1.46 -2.35 -8.15
N GLU A 185 0.65 -2.49 -7.10
CA GLU A 185 -0.72 -3.03 -7.18
C GLU A 185 -1.58 -2.16 -8.11
N VAL A 186 -1.52 -0.83 -8.01
CA VAL A 186 -2.24 0.10 -8.90
C VAL A 186 -1.80 -0.11 -10.35
N SER A 187 -0.48 -0.15 -10.59
CA SER A 187 0.07 -0.27 -11.95
C SER A 187 -0.29 -1.60 -12.61
N HIS A 188 -0.36 -2.68 -11.82
CA HIS A 188 -0.74 -3.99 -12.31
C HIS A 188 -2.26 -4.15 -12.47
N ALA A 189 -3.04 -3.73 -11.47
CA ALA A 189 -4.50 -3.85 -11.49
C ALA A 189 -5.14 -3.03 -12.61
N ALA A 190 -4.57 -1.87 -12.94
CA ALA A 190 -5.03 -1.03 -14.04
C ALA A 190 -4.25 -1.28 -15.35
N VAL A 191 -3.36 -2.28 -15.39
CA VAL A 191 -2.53 -2.64 -16.57
C VAL A 191 -1.84 -1.40 -17.17
N LEU A 192 -1.41 -0.48 -16.30
CA LEU A 192 -1.00 0.86 -16.72
C LEU A 192 0.43 0.89 -17.22
N CYS A 193 1.32 0.14 -16.57
CA CYS A 193 2.74 0.35 -16.82
C CYS A 193 3.58 -0.92 -16.58
N PRO A 194 4.22 -1.47 -17.63
CA PRO A 194 5.17 -2.58 -17.46
C PRO A 194 6.49 -2.15 -16.81
N SER A 195 6.69 -0.85 -16.56
CA SER A 195 7.94 -0.31 -16.01
C SER A 195 8.15 -0.55 -14.51
N PHE A 196 7.12 -0.93 -13.76
CA PHE A 196 7.26 -1.15 -12.32
C PHE A 196 7.97 -2.47 -12.04
N TYR A 197 9.00 -2.39 -11.19
CA TYR A 197 9.67 -3.57 -10.67
C TYR A 197 9.76 -3.51 -9.14
N ARG A 198 9.78 -4.69 -8.53
CA ARG A 198 10.04 -4.87 -7.11
C ARG A 198 11.46 -5.38 -6.92
N ALA A 199 12.27 -4.62 -6.19
CA ALA A 199 13.61 -5.00 -5.76
C ALA A 199 13.62 -5.41 -4.28
N GLN A 200 14.49 -6.34 -3.93
CA GLN A 200 14.75 -6.74 -2.55
C GLN A 200 16.15 -6.29 -2.17
N ILE A 201 16.24 -5.43 -1.16
CA ILE A 201 17.49 -4.98 -0.55
C ILE A 201 17.77 -5.90 0.63
N VAL A 202 18.86 -6.68 0.53
CA VAL A 202 19.27 -7.64 1.57
C VAL A 202 20.43 -7.05 2.37
N SER A 203 20.22 -6.85 3.67
CA SER A 203 21.26 -6.54 4.65
C SER A 203 21.74 -7.84 5.31
N ASN A 204 23.05 -7.97 5.56
CA ASN A 204 23.71 -9.19 6.06
C ASN A 204 23.38 -10.43 5.20
N PRO A 205 23.79 -10.44 3.91
CA PRO A 205 23.48 -11.54 2.99
C PRO A 205 24.18 -12.83 3.40
N THR A 206 23.47 -13.95 3.31
CA THR A 206 24.04 -15.29 3.52
C THR A 206 24.95 -15.69 2.36
N ARG A 207 25.77 -16.72 2.55
CA ARG A 207 26.60 -17.30 1.46
C ARG A 207 25.76 -17.67 0.24
N TRP A 208 24.55 -18.14 0.47
CA TRP A 208 23.63 -18.52 -0.59
C TRP A 208 23.01 -17.32 -1.32
N ASP A 209 22.68 -16.23 -0.61
CA ASP A 209 22.26 -14.99 -1.26
C ASP A 209 23.35 -14.47 -2.21
N ARG A 210 24.62 -14.51 -1.77
CA ARG A 210 25.76 -14.09 -2.60
C ARG A 210 25.94 -15.00 -3.81
N LEU A 211 25.89 -16.32 -3.63
CA LEU A 211 26.00 -17.28 -4.73
C LEU A 211 24.89 -17.10 -5.77
N ARG A 212 23.64 -16.92 -5.31
CA ARG A 212 22.51 -16.60 -6.19
C ARG A 212 22.71 -15.28 -6.93
N GLN A 213 23.20 -14.25 -6.26
CA GLN A 213 23.46 -12.96 -6.91
C GLN A 213 24.56 -13.10 -7.98
N CYS A 214 25.65 -13.81 -7.72
CA CYS A 214 26.70 -14.05 -8.70
C CYS A 214 26.17 -14.76 -9.95
N LEU A 215 25.39 -15.84 -9.77
CA LEU A 215 24.77 -16.56 -10.88
C LEU A 215 23.81 -15.67 -11.67
N ARG A 216 22.94 -14.90 -10.99
CA ARG A 216 22.01 -13.97 -11.64
C ARG A 216 22.75 -12.91 -12.43
N SER A 217 23.77 -12.28 -11.85
CA SER A 217 24.59 -11.28 -12.54
C SER A 217 25.29 -11.84 -13.76
N ALA A 218 25.82 -13.07 -13.70
CA ALA A 218 26.46 -13.72 -14.84
C ALA A 218 25.47 -13.97 -15.99
N VAL A 219 24.28 -14.49 -15.69
CA VAL A 219 23.23 -14.75 -16.70
C VAL A 219 22.69 -13.44 -17.27
N ILE A 220 22.38 -12.45 -16.44
CA ILE A 220 21.87 -11.14 -16.88
C ILE A 220 22.92 -10.45 -17.76
N GLY A 221 24.18 -10.43 -17.33
CA GLY A 221 25.27 -9.83 -18.10
C GLY A 221 25.47 -10.51 -19.45
N TRP A 222 25.36 -11.84 -19.52
CA TRP A 222 25.41 -12.58 -20.78
C TRP A 222 24.25 -12.21 -21.73
N LEU A 223 23.02 -12.12 -21.20
CA LEU A 223 21.85 -11.71 -21.99
C LEU A 223 21.96 -10.27 -22.50
N GLN A 224 22.34 -9.33 -21.62
CA GLN A 224 22.54 -7.93 -21.99
C GLN A 224 23.65 -7.77 -23.04
N SER A 225 24.78 -8.46 -22.87
CA SER A 225 25.87 -8.45 -23.85
C SER A 225 25.42 -8.98 -25.21
N ARG A 226 24.58 -10.01 -25.24
CA ARG A 226 24.03 -10.56 -26.49
C ARG A 226 23.10 -9.57 -27.18
N ASP A 227 22.22 -8.91 -26.42
CA ASP A 227 21.29 -7.94 -26.99
C ASP A 227 22.00 -6.67 -27.47
N GLN A 228 23.00 -6.19 -26.71
CA GLN A 228 23.84 -5.08 -27.12
C GLN A 228 24.61 -5.36 -28.42
N ARG A 229 25.21 -6.56 -28.56
CA ARG A 229 25.83 -7.00 -29.82
C ARG A 229 24.84 -7.07 -30.99
N ARG A 230 23.57 -7.37 -30.71
CA ARG A 230 22.52 -7.40 -31.75
C ARG A 230 22.14 -5.98 -32.16
N LEU A 231 22.01 -5.05 -31.21
CA LEU A 231 21.77 -3.63 -31.49
C LEU A 231 22.93 -3.01 -32.28
N GLU A 232 24.18 -3.31 -31.90
CA GLU A 232 25.39 -2.86 -32.60
C GLU A 232 25.45 -3.30 -34.06
N ARG A 233 24.92 -4.48 -34.42
CA ARG A 233 24.83 -4.92 -35.82
C ARG A 233 23.85 -4.09 -36.66
N HIS A 234 22.89 -3.44 -36.01
CA HIS A 234 21.88 -2.60 -36.67
C HIS A 234 22.19 -1.11 -36.53
N ALA A 235 23.18 -0.74 -35.72
CA ALA A 235 23.73 0.60 -35.65
C ALA A 235 24.63 0.81 -36.86
N PHE A 236 24.07 1.46 -37.89
CA PHE A 236 24.80 1.96 -39.05
C PHE A 236 25.69 3.15 -38.69
#